data_AF-A0A1H6JDL2-F1
#
_entry.id   AF-A0A1H6JDL2-F1
#
_cell.length_a   1.000
_cell.length_b   1.000
_cell.length_c   1.000
_cell.angle_alpha   90.00
_cell.angle_beta   90.00
_cell.angle_gamma   90.00
#
_symmetry.space_group_name_H-M   'P 1'
#
loop_
_entity.id
_entity.type
_entity.pdbx_description
1 polymer ?
#
loop_
_entity_poly.entity_id
_entity_poly.type
_entity_poly.pdbx_seq_one_letter_code
_entity_poly.pdbx_strand_id
1 'polypeptide(L)'
;MSELSVNRSTKAIEFAHNLTLLNRVNRIRSLLVIFYFAPLIVYLPVAIFMGFITNVTAASLDAIIIVPIIGYCAWQACYRYRDIMAILVISILGANQLLLWVISPYENRLFHDFKVLTKCFWIHLVLFVIVGTAALINLKVNMTYHKLETCDGFPHFNERFFDQEMDRHQYGIKDPYQQKVDNFQRTASDEMSDIVLPDSIPNSGSSGTMDEI
;
A
#
# COMPACT_ATOMS: atom_id res chain seq x y z
N MET A 1 24.28 -16.70 -22.03
CA MET A 1 23.24 -16.33 -21.05
C MET A 1 22.03 -15.88 -21.85
N SER A 2 20.88 -16.53 -21.71
CA SER A 2 19.66 -16.14 -22.42
C SER A 2 19.02 -14.93 -21.74
N GLU A 3 18.45 -14.00 -22.52
CA GLU A 3 17.76 -12.79 -22.00
C GLU A 3 16.70 -13.12 -20.93
N LEU A 4 16.11 -14.31 -21.04
CA LEU A 4 15.12 -14.85 -20.11
C LEU A 4 15.70 -15.09 -18.70
N SER A 5 16.96 -15.52 -18.59
CA SER A 5 17.65 -15.70 -17.31
C SER A 5 17.98 -14.36 -16.64
N VAL A 6 18.30 -13.34 -17.44
CA VAL A 6 18.56 -11.97 -16.95
C VAL A 6 17.27 -11.34 -16.43
N ASN A 7 16.17 -11.44 -17.18
CA ASN A 7 14.86 -10.91 -16.77
C ASN A 7 14.27 -11.58 -15.52
N ARG A 8 14.54 -12.87 -15.30
CA ARG A 8 14.17 -13.54 -14.03
C ARG A 8 15.02 -13.01 -12.88
N SER A 9 16.33 -12.87 -13.07
CA SER A 9 17.21 -12.37 -12.01
C SER A 9 16.87 -10.95 -11.57
N THR A 10 16.46 -10.07 -12.49
CA THR A 10 16.04 -8.69 -12.17
C THR A 10 14.71 -8.67 -11.42
N LYS A 11 13.72 -9.48 -11.83
CA LYS A 11 12.44 -9.61 -11.11
C LYS A 11 12.60 -10.19 -9.70
N ALA A 12 13.46 -11.18 -9.52
CA ALA A 12 13.78 -11.72 -8.20
C ALA A 12 14.31 -10.63 -7.25
N ILE A 13 15.19 -9.76 -7.76
CA ILE A 13 15.77 -8.64 -7.02
C ILE A 13 14.68 -7.60 -6.68
N GLU A 14 13.81 -7.27 -7.63
CA GLU A 14 12.68 -6.36 -7.42
C GLU A 14 11.70 -6.89 -6.36
N PHE A 15 11.37 -8.17 -6.40
CA PHE A 15 10.50 -8.82 -5.42
C PHE A 15 11.14 -8.86 -4.03
N ALA A 16 12.43 -9.20 -3.93
CA ALA A 16 13.14 -9.13 -2.66
C ALA A 16 13.14 -7.71 -2.08
N HIS A 17 13.38 -6.70 -2.93
CA HIS A 17 13.33 -5.30 -2.52
C HIS A 17 11.95 -4.90 -2.02
N ASN A 18 10.88 -5.22 -2.76
CA ASN A 18 9.51 -4.90 -2.40
C ASN A 18 9.05 -5.60 -1.11
N LEU A 19 9.47 -6.86 -0.89
CA LEU A 19 9.24 -7.58 0.36
C LEU A 19 9.89 -6.86 1.55
N THR A 20 11.14 -6.39 1.39
CA THR A 20 11.81 -5.64 2.48
C THR A 20 11.10 -4.32 2.79
N LEU A 21 10.59 -3.63 1.76
CA LEU A 21 9.80 -2.41 1.93
C LEU A 21 8.47 -2.71 2.64
N LEU A 22 7.76 -3.78 2.27
CA LEU A 22 6.52 -4.20 2.92
C LEU A 22 6.74 -4.53 4.39
N ASN A 23 7.81 -5.26 4.72
CA ASN A 23 8.17 -5.57 6.10
C ASN A 23 8.49 -4.30 6.90
N ARG A 24 9.16 -3.32 6.29
CA ARG A 24 9.43 -2.02 6.91
C ARG A 24 8.14 -1.24 7.15
N VAL A 25 7.23 -1.20 6.17
CA VAL A 25 5.89 -0.58 6.30
C VAL A 25 5.11 -1.21 7.46
N ASN A 26 5.08 -2.54 7.54
CA ASN A 26 4.40 -3.26 8.62
C ASN A 26 5.00 -2.95 10.00
N ARG A 27 6.33 -2.88 10.10
CA ARG A 27 7.03 -2.53 11.35
C ARG A 27 6.73 -1.09 11.79
N ILE A 28 6.84 -0.13 10.86
CA ILE A 28 6.54 1.29 11.15
C ILE A 28 5.08 1.44 11.57
N ARG A 29 4.15 0.72 10.92
CA ARG A 29 2.73 0.74 11.26
C ARG A 29 2.46 0.24 12.69
N SER A 30 3.05 -0.89 13.09
CA SER A 30 2.89 -1.40 14.46
C SER A 30 3.34 -0.36 15.50
N LEU A 31 4.41 0.36 15.18
CA LEU A 31 4.95 1.43 16.01
C LEU A 31 4.03 2.67 16.00
N LEU A 32 3.46 3.04 14.84
CA LEU A 32 2.51 4.14 14.70
C LEU A 32 1.25 3.95 15.55
N VAL A 33 0.71 2.73 15.65
CA VAL A 33 -0.45 2.45 16.53
C VAL A 33 -0.13 2.85 17.97
N ILE A 34 1.06 2.53 18.47
CA ILE A 34 1.49 2.92 19.81
C ILE A 34 1.58 4.45 19.92
N PHE A 35 2.17 5.11 18.92
CA PHE A 35 2.29 6.57 18.89
C PHE A 35 0.94 7.30 18.80
N TYR A 36 -0.10 6.69 18.26
CA TYR A 36 -1.45 7.24 18.30
C TYR A 36 -2.12 7.04 19.65
N PHE A 37 -2.15 5.80 20.16
CA PHE A 37 -2.96 5.48 21.33
C PHE A 37 -2.30 5.88 22.64
N ALA A 38 -0.98 5.81 22.78
CA ALA A 38 -0.29 6.19 24.01
C ALA A 38 -0.58 7.65 24.44
N PRO A 39 -0.40 8.67 23.58
CA PRO A 39 -0.73 10.04 23.96
C PRO A 39 -2.22 10.25 24.18
N LEU A 40 -3.11 9.59 23.42
CA LEU A 40 -4.57 9.72 23.62
C LEU A 40 -5.02 9.13 24.98
N ILE A 41 -4.47 7.98 25.36
CA ILE A 41 -4.76 7.32 26.66
C ILE A 41 -4.28 8.17 27.82
N VAL A 42 -3.11 8.82 27.70
CA VAL A 42 -2.59 9.71 28.74
C VAL A 42 -3.35 11.05 28.76
N TYR A 43 -3.69 11.56 27.59
CA TYR A 43 -4.34 12.85 27.44
C TYR A 43 -5.76 12.88 28.01
N LEU A 44 -6.57 11.84 27.77
CA LEU A 44 -7.96 11.79 28.23
C LEU A 44 -8.13 12.00 29.76
N PRO A 45 -7.45 11.25 30.65
CA PRO A 45 -7.56 11.47 32.09
C PRO A 45 -6.95 12.82 32.52
N VAL A 46 -5.87 13.27 31.87
CA VAL A 46 -5.25 14.58 32.17
C VAL A 46 -6.22 15.72 31.84
N ALA A 47 -6.89 15.67 30.69
CA ALA A 47 -7.86 16.67 30.27
C ALA A 47 -9.10 16.70 31.17
N ILE A 48 -9.60 15.53 31.58
CA ILE A 48 -10.72 15.42 32.54
C ILE A 48 -10.31 16.00 33.90
N PHE A 49 -9.18 15.57 34.45
CA PHE A 49 -8.70 16.03 35.76
C PHE A 49 -8.40 17.54 35.77
N MET A 50 -7.81 18.06 34.70
CA MET A 50 -7.60 19.50 34.55
C MET A 50 -8.92 20.26 34.49
N GLY A 51 -9.91 19.78 33.72
CA GLY A 51 -11.24 20.40 33.66
C GLY A 51 -11.93 20.48 35.01
N PHE A 52 -11.77 19.47 35.87
CA PHE A 52 -12.26 19.48 37.26
C PHE A 52 -11.51 20.48 38.14
N ILE A 53 -10.18 20.50 38.11
CA ILE A 53 -9.37 21.43 38.94
C ILE A 53 -9.65 22.88 38.56
N THR A 54 -9.78 23.16 37.27
CA THR A 54 -9.86 24.52 36.77
C THR A 54 -11.30 25.01 36.57
N ASN A 55 -12.31 24.18 36.88
CA ASN A 55 -13.74 24.43 36.62
C ASN A 55 -14.07 24.77 35.15
N VAL A 56 -13.19 24.44 34.20
CA VAL A 56 -13.42 24.64 32.77
C VAL A 56 -13.95 23.34 32.18
N THR A 57 -15.23 23.10 32.44
CA THR A 57 -15.95 21.88 32.03
C THR A 57 -16.04 21.72 30.52
N ALA A 58 -16.01 22.83 29.77
CA ALA A 58 -16.07 22.84 28.31
C ALA A 58 -14.88 22.11 27.68
N ALA A 59 -13.65 22.32 28.18
CA ALA A 59 -12.45 21.67 27.63
C ALA A 59 -12.40 20.17 27.96
N SER A 60 -12.88 19.77 29.15
CA SER A 60 -12.99 18.34 29.51
C SER A 60 -14.07 17.62 28.71
N LEU A 61 -15.20 18.28 28.44
CA LEU A 61 -16.27 17.70 27.60
C LEU A 61 -15.81 17.55 26.16
N ASP A 62 -15.09 18.54 25.63
CA ASP A 62 -14.48 18.47 24.31
C ASP A 62 -13.53 17.26 24.19
N ALA A 63 -12.65 17.06 25.18
CA ALA A 63 -11.75 15.92 25.20
C ALA A 63 -12.48 14.56 25.21
N ILE A 64 -13.60 14.44 25.94
CA ILE A 64 -14.40 13.21 26.00
C ILE A 64 -15.03 12.88 24.63
N ILE A 65 -15.37 13.89 23.83
CA ILE A 65 -15.99 13.71 22.52
C ILE A 65 -14.93 13.52 21.43
N ILE A 66 -13.92 14.39 21.41
CA ILE A 66 -12.92 14.45 20.33
C ILE A 66 -11.93 13.28 20.40
N VAL A 67 -11.49 12.86 21.59
CA VAL A 67 -10.48 11.80 21.73
C VAL A 67 -10.96 10.46 21.16
N PRO A 68 -12.18 9.97 21.45
CA PRO A 68 -12.70 8.74 20.83
C PRO A 68 -12.83 8.84 19.31
N ILE A 69 -13.26 10.00 18.79
CA ILE A 69 -13.39 10.22 17.34
C ILE A 69 -12.00 10.14 16.68
N ILE A 70 -11.00 10.82 17.24
CA ILE A 70 -9.62 10.76 16.76
C ILE A 70 -9.08 9.34 16.88
N GLY A 71 -9.33 8.64 17.99
CA GLY A 71 -8.91 7.26 18.19
C GLY A 71 -9.51 6.31 17.13
N TYR A 72 -10.79 6.49 16.80
CA TYR A 72 -11.44 5.73 15.73
C TYR A 72 -10.83 6.02 14.36
N CYS A 73 -10.63 7.30 14.02
CA CYS A 73 -10.02 7.69 12.75
C CYS A 73 -8.56 7.19 12.65
N ALA A 74 -7.78 7.28 13.73
CA ALA A 74 -6.41 6.79 13.78
C ALA A 74 -6.35 5.26 13.63
N TRP A 75 -7.25 4.53 14.28
CA TRP A 75 -7.41 3.08 14.09
C TRP A 75 -7.69 2.76 12.63
N GLN A 76 -8.66 3.44 12.02
CA GLN A 76 -9.07 3.18 10.65
C GLN A 76 -7.98 3.55 9.63
N ALA A 77 -7.22 4.61 9.90
CA ALA A 77 -6.06 4.99 9.11
C ALA A 77 -4.96 3.90 9.16
N CYS A 78 -4.68 3.35 10.34
CA CYS A 78 -3.62 2.34 10.53
C CYS A 78 -4.02 0.95 10.01
N TYR A 79 -5.24 0.48 10.28
CA TYR A 79 -5.63 -0.90 9.98
C TYR A 79 -6.23 -1.10 8.59
N ARG A 80 -6.91 -0.08 8.05
CA ARG A 80 -7.58 -0.17 6.74
C ARG A 80 -6.88 0.63 5.64
N TYR A 81 -5.69 1.19 5.92
CA TYR A 81 -4.91 1.99 4.96
C TYR A 81 -5.73 3.12 4.31
N ARG A 82 -6.66 3.72 5.05
CA ARG A 82 -7.52 4.79 4.53
C ARG A 82 -6.85 6.14 4.72
N ASP A 83 -6.26 6.68 3.66
CA ASP A 83 -5.59 7.99 3.66
C ASP A 83 -6.49 9.13 4.11
N ILE A 84 -7.77 9.09 3.71
CA ILE A 84 -8.78 10.07 4.11
C ILE A 84 -8.88 10.17 5.64
N MET A 85 -8.75 9.05 6.36
CA MET A 85 -8.87 9.04 7.82
C MET A 85 -7.65 9.68 8.50
N ALA A 86 -6.46 9.54 7.92
CA ALA A 86 -5.26 10.23 8.42
C ALA A 86 -5.36 11.75 8.23
N ILE A 87 -5.88 12.19 7.08
CA ILE A 87 -6.16 13.61 6.81
C ILE A 87 -7.22 14.14 7.79
N LEU A 88 -8.28 13.36 8.02
CA LEU A 88 -9.35 13.73 8.94
C LEU A 88 -8.84 13.93 10.37
N VAL A 89 -7.92 13.09 10.85
CA VAL A 89 -7.26 13.28 12.16
C VAL A 89 -6.57 14.63 12.24
N ILE A 90 -5.78 15.01 11.22
CA ILE A 90 -5.09 16.31 11.18
C ILE A 90 -6.11 17.45 11.14
N SER A 91 -7.17 17.32 10.35
CA SER A 91 -8.21 18.33 10.22
C SER A 91 -8.99 18.55 11.52
N ILE A 92 -9.39 17.48 12.23
CA ILE A 92 -10.08 17.60 13.53
C ILE A 92 -9.15 18.26 14.56
N LEU A 93 -7.91 17.79 14.67
CA LEU A 93 -6.94 18.35 15.60
C LEU A 93 -6.65 19.83 15.29
N GLY A 94 -6.52 20.19 14.01
CA GLY A 94 -6.30 21.56 13.56
C GLY A 94 -7.51 22.46 13.82
N ALA A 95 -8.73 21.97 13.55
CA ALA A 95 -9.95 22.70 13.83
C ALA A 95 -10.13 22.94 15.34
N ASN A 96 -9.83 21.95 16.18
CA ASN A 96 -9.89 22.11 17.63
C ASN A 96 -8.85 23.14 18.13
N GLN A 97 -7.62 23.08 17.61
CA GLN A 97 -6.59 24.05 17.96
C GLN A 97 -6.95 25.48 17.55
N LEU A 98 -7.55 25.65 16.37
CA LEU A 98 -8.01 26.94 15.86
C LEU A 98 -9.16 27.48 16.71
N LEU A 99 -10.12 26.62 17.06
CA LEU A 99 -11.24 26.97 17.94
C LEU A 99 -10.73 27.49 19.31
N LEU A 100 -9.79 26.78 19.92
CA LEU A 100 -9.17 27.21 21.19
C LEU A 100 -8.39 28.51 21.04
N TRP A 101 -7.71 28.73 19.91
CA TRP A 101 -7.00 29.98 19.63
C TRP A 101 -7.94 31.18 19.53
N VAL A 102 -9.09 31.00 18.87
CA VAL A 102 -10.11 32.06 18.71
C VAL A 102 -10.83 32.35 20.02
N ILE A 103 -11.10 31.33 20.85
CA ILE A 103 -11.84 31.49 22.12
C ILE A 103 -10.93 32.00 23.25
N SER A 104 -9.65 31.63 23.26
CA SER A 104 -8.67 32.02 24.29
C SER A 104 -8.65 33.52 24.66
N PRO A 105 -8.69 34.49 23.72
CA PRO A 105 -8.67 35.91 24.08
C PRO A 105 -9.97 36.40 24.75
N TYR A 106 -11.09 35.70 24.60
CA TYR A 106 -12.38 36.08 25.18
C TYR A 106 -12.58 35.54 26.62
N GLU A 107 -11.65 34.72 27.11
CA GLU A 107 -11.70 34.13 28.46
C GLU A 107 -11.73 35.17 29.58
N ASN A 108 -11.03 36.30 29.39
CA ASN A 108 -10.85 37.35 30.41
C ASN A 108 -12.14 38.10 30.83
N ARG A 109 -13.30 37.77 30.26
CA ARG A 109 -14.57 38.46 30.58
C ARG A 109 -15.57 37.65 31.41
N LEU A 110 -15.41 36.33 31.55
CA LEU A 110 -16.48 35.48 32.10
C LEU A 110 -16.13 34.69 33.36
N PHE A 111 -14.87 34.29 33.58
CA PHE A 111 -14.47 33.53 34.76
C PHE A 111 -13.07 33.98 35.24
N HIS A 112 -12.92 34.17 36.56
CA HIS A 112 -11.76 34.67 37.31
C HIS A 112 -10.36 34.49 36.67
N ASP A 113 -9.47 35.48 36.93
CA ASP A 113 -8.03 35.71 36.62
C ASP A 113 -7.05 34.53 36.38
N PHE A 114 -7.46 33.27 36.49
CA PHE A 114 -6.71 32.13 35.99
C PHE A 114 -6.84 32.05 34.47
N LYS A 115 -5.73 32.26 33.76
CA LYS A 115 -5.60 32.02 32.30
C LYS A 115 -5.69 30.52 31.96
N VAL A 116 -6.84 29.89 32.20
CA VAL A 116 -7.03 28.43 32.11
C VAL A 116 -7.04 27.96 30.66
N LEU A 117 -7.76 28.64 29.76
CA LEU A 117 -7.78 28.33 28.32
C LEU A 117 -6.39 28.45 27.74
N THR A 118 -5.57 29.39 28.22
CA THR A 118 -4.17 29.50 27.78
C THR A 118 -3.38 28.23 28.14
N LYS A 119 -3.56 27.66 29.34
CA LYS A 119 -2.90 26.41 29.73
C LYS A 119 -3.45 25.20 28.98
N CYS A 120 -4.76 25.13 28.79
CA CYS A 120 -5.40 24.07 27.99
C CYS A 120 -4.95 24.12 26.53
N PHE A 121 -4.78 25.30 25.95
CA PHE A 121 -4.26 25.51 24.60
C PHE A 121 -2.89 24.85 24.41
N TRP A 122 -1.97 25.00 25.37
CA TRP A 122 -0.64 24.38 25.29
C TRP A 122 -0.71 22.85 25.34
N ILE A 123 -1.58 22.27 26.18
CA ILE A 123 -1.74 20.82 26.27
C ILE A 123 -2.31 20.26 24.95
N HIS A 124 -3.31 20.93 24.36
CA HIS A 124 -3.86 20.55 23.06
C HIS A 124 -2.85 20.73 21.92
N LEU A 125 -2.00 21.76 22.00
CA LEU A 125 -0.94 22.00 21.02
C LEU A 125 0.12 20.90 21.06
N VAL A 126 0.53 20.46 22.25
CA VAL A 126 1.46 19.32 22.40
C VAL A 126 0.85 18.05 21.83
N LEU A 127 -0.44 17.78 22.10
CA LEU A 127 -1.15 16.64 21.50
C LEU A 127 -1.22 16.76 19.97
N PHE A 128 -1.54 17.94 19.45
CA PHE A 128 -1.57 18.23 18.01
C PHE A 128 -0.23 17.92 17.35
N VAL A 129 0.89 18.33 17.97
CA VAL A 129 2.22 18.07 17.41
C VAL A 129 2.54 16.57 17.41
N ILE A 130 2.31 15.86 18.52
CA ILE A 130 2.62 14.42 18.62
C ILE A 130 1.74 13.59 17.67
N VAL A 131 0.41 13.77 17.75
CA VAL A 131 -0.54 12.99 16.95
C VAL A 131 -0.55 13.42 15.49
N GLY A 132 -0.37 14.72 15.22
CA GLY A 132 -0.28 15.26 13.86
C GLY A 132 0.98 14.79 13.13
N THR A 133 2.14 14.74 13.80
CA THR A 133 3.35 14.17 13.19
C THR A 133 3.19 12.68 12.91
N ALA A 134 2.57 11.91 13.81
CA ALA A 134 2.22 10.51 13.55
C ALA A 134 1.30 10.37 12.32
N ALA A 135 0.34 11.27 12.13
CA ALA A 135 -0.55 11.27 10.95
C ALA A 135 0.16 11.57 9.63
N LEU A 136 1.13 12.49 9.62
CA LEU A 136 1.95 12.74 8.43
C LEU A 136 2.80 11.52 8.07
N ILE A 137 3.39 10.85 9.07
CA ILE A 137 4.16 9.62 8.84
C ILE A 137 3.23 8.51 8.33
N ASN A 138 2.04 8.37 8.91
CA ASN A 138 1.05 7.37 8.50
C ASN A 138 0.63 7.56 7.04
N LEU A 139 0.38 8.80 6.60
CA LEU A 139 0.06 9.11 5.22
C LEU A 139 1.20 8.71 4.25
N LYS A 140 2.46 8.99 4.61
CA LYS A 140 3.61 8.54 3.81
C LYS A 140 3.71 7.01 3.74
N VAL A 141 3.43 6.32 4.85
CA VAL A 141 3.48 4.86 4.93
C VAL A 141 2.37 4.23 4.10
N ASN A 142 1.14 4.75 4.17
CA ASN A 142 0.03 4.29 3.35
C ASN A 142 0.26 4.54 1.85
N MET A 143 0.79 5.69 1.47
CA MET A 143 1.15 5.95 0.08
C MET A 143 2.21 4.97 -0.42
N THR A 144 3.15 4.57 0.43
CA THR A 144 4.14 3.52 0.11
C THR A 144 3.47 2.15 -0.01
N TYR A 145 2.52 1.85 0.87
CA TYR A 145 1.73 0.62 0.83
C TYR A 145 0.91 0.51 -0.46
N HIS A 146 0.20 1.57 -0.87
CA HIS A 146 -0.55 1.57 -2.13
C HIS A 146 0.35 1.45 -3.37
N LYS A 147 1.56 2.01 -3.33
CA LYS A 147 2.56 1.74 -4.39
C LYS A 147 2.96 0.27 -4.44
N LEU A 148 3.18 -0.36 -3.29
CA LEU A 148 3.49 -1.79 -3.21
C LEU A 148 2.30 -2.67 -3.65
N GLU A 149 1.07 -2.23 -3.40
CA GLU A 149 -0.15 -2.90 -3.84
C GLU A 149 -0.28 -2.90 -5.38
N THR A 150 0.23 -1.87 -6.06
CA THR A 150 0.27 -1.81 -7.53
C THR A 150 1.43 -2.61 -8.16
N CYS A 151 2.34 -3.17 -7.35
CA CYS A 151 3.47 -3.94 -7.86
C CYS A 151 3.11 -5.42 -8.07
N ASP A 152 3.70 -6.03 -9.08
CA ASP A 152 3.56 -7.45 -9.38
C ASP A 152 3.96 -8.34 -8.18
N GLY A 153 3.18 -9.38 -7.92
CA GLY A 153 3.46 -10.35 -6.87
C GLY A 153 3.04 -9.92 -5.45
N PHE A 154 2.43 -8.75 -5.26
CA PHE A 154 1.83 -8.38 -3.98
C PHE A 154 0.76 -9.39 -3.52
N PRO A 155 0.64 -9.73 -2.22
CA PRO A 155 1.43 -9.26 -1.07
C PRO A 155 2.68 -10.10 -0.76
N HIS A 156 2.87 -11.23 -1.45
CA HIS A 156 3.90 -12.22 -1.07
C HIS A 156 5.26 -11.99 -1.73
N PHE A 157 5.31 -11.21 -2.81
CA PHE A 157 6.48 -10.90 -3.63
C PHE A 157 7.35 -12.14 -3.89
N ASN A 158 6.73 -13.17 -4.46
CA ASN A 158 7.40 -14.43 -4.77
C ASN A 158 7.12 -14.82 -6.23
N GLU A 159 8.18 -15.13 -6.97
CA GLU A 159 8.12 -15.53 -8.37
C GLU A 159 7.21 -16.73 -8.60
N ARG A 160 7.27 -17.74 -7.72
CA ARG A 160 6.45 -18.96 -7.88
C ARG A 160 4.96 -18.69 -7.74
N PHE A 161 4.58 -17.73 -6.90
CA PHE A 161 3.17 -17.36 -6.73
C PHE A 161 2.71 -16.43 -7.85
N PHE A 162 3.57 -15.53 -8.32
CA PHE A 162 3.29 -14.69 -9.48
C PHE A 162 3.06 -15.52 -10.74
N ASP A 163 3.93 -16.50 -11.02
CA ASP A 163 3.80 -17.37 -12.19
C ASP A 163 2.47 -18.17 -12.14
N GLN A 164 2.10 -18.68 -10.96
CA GLN A 164 0.82 -19.39 -10.78
C GLN A 164 -0.41 -18.50 -10.94
N GLU A 165 -0.33 -17.25 -10.49
CA GLU A 165 -1.42 -16.28 -10.62
C GLU A 165 -1.56 -15.81 -12.07
N MET A 166 -0.44 -15.60 -12.77
CA MET A 166 -0.41 -15.30 -14.20
C MET A 166 -0.96 -16.45 -15.05
N ASP A 167 -0.58 -17.69 -14.76
CA ASP A 167 -1.12 -18.88 -15.42
C ASP A 167 -2.64 -18.94 -15.22
N ARG A 168 -3.12 -18.74 -13.99
CA ARG A 168 -4.56 -18.72 -13.67
C ARG A 168 -5.31 -17.62 -14.42
N HIS A 169 -4.74 -16.42 -14.55
CA HIS A 169 -5.34 -15.34 -15.33
C HIS A 169 -5.33 -15.62 -16.83
N GLN A 170 -4.28 -16.25 -17.36
CA GLN A 170 -4.24 -16.69 -18.76
C GLN A 170 -5.29 -17.76 -19.07
N TYR A 171 -5.52 -18.71 -18.15
CA TYR A 171 -6.60 -19.69 -18.27
C TYR A 171 -8.01 -19.03 -18.31
N GLY A 172 -8.17 -17.84 -17.73
CA GLY A 172 -9.43 -17.09 -17.75
C GLY A 172 -9.65 -16.25 -19.01
N ILE A 173 -8.59 -15.91 -19.75
CA ILE A 173 -8.64 -15.04 -20.94
C ILE A 173 -8.58 -15.88 -22.23
N LYS A 174 -7.93 -17.05 -22.19
CA LYS A 174 -7.75 -17.92 -23.35
C LYS A 174 -8.23 -19.32 -23.02
N ASP A 175 -9.16 -19.82 -23.83
CA ASP A 175 -9.71 -21.17 -23.70
C ASP A 175 -8.54 -22.18 -23.76
N PRO A 176 -8.43 -23.19 -22.88
CA PRO A 176 -7.29 -24.12 -22.84
C PRO A 176 -7.04 -24.82 -24.18
N TYR A 177 -8.07 -24.94 -25.02
CA TYR A 177 -7.96 -25.44 -26.38
C TYR A 177 -7.20 -24.48 -27.32
N GLN A 178 -7.42 -23.17 -27.24
CA GLN A 178 -6.70 -22.18 -28.05
C GLN A 178 -5.22 -22.09 -27.67
N GLN A 179 -4.88 -22.22 -26.39
CA GLN A 179 -3.46 -22.33 -25.98
C GLN A 179 -2.79 -23.58 -26.55
N LYS A 180 -3.48 -24.72 -26.56
CA LYS A 180 -2.94 -25.96 -27.14
C LYS A 180 -2.74 -25.83 -28.64
N VAL A 181 -3.70 -25.28 -29.38
CA VAL A 181 -3.60 -25.07 -30.83
C VAL A 181 -2.44 -24.14 -31.19
N ASP A 182 -2.26 -23.04 -30.46
CA ASP A 182 -1.13 -22.12 -30.69
C ASP A 182 0.22 -22.78 -30.39
N ASN A 183 0.30 -23.59 -29.34
CA ASN A 183 1.51 -24.35 -29.03
C ASN A 183 1.82 -25.39 -30.12
N PHE A 184 0.80 -26.09 -30.64
CA PHE A 184 0.96 -27.00 -31.77
C PHE A 184 1.39 -26.27 -33.04
N GLN A 185 0.80 -25.11 -33.36
CA GLN A 185 1.19 -24.32 -34.54
C GLN A 185 2.62 -23.75 -34.43
N ARG A 186 3.05 -23.33 -33.23
CA ARG A 186 4.44 -22.92 -32.99
C ARG A 186 5.43 -24.07 -33.13
N THR A 187 5.10 -25.24 -32.59
CA THR A 187 5.99 -26.40 -32.67
C THR A 187 6.08 -26.94 -34.11
N ALA A 188 4.95 -26.95 -34.83
CA ALA A 188 4.90 -27.38 -36.22
C ALA A 188 5.59 -26.41 -37.20
N SER A 189 5.65 -25.11 -36.89
CA SER A 189 6.38 -24.14 -37.72
C SER A 189 7.89 -24.22 -37.52
N ASP A 190 8.36 -24.55 -36.31
CA ASP A 190 9.78 -24.83 -36.07
C ASP A 190 10.22 -26.16 -36.74
N GLU A 191 9.40 -27.22 -36.68
CA GLU A 191 9.72 -28.51 -37.33
C GLU A 191 9.72 -28.48 -38.87
N MET A 192 9.00 -27.56 -39.51
CA MET A 192 9.02 -27.41 -40.98
C MET A 192 10.19 -26.57 -41.51
N SER A 193 10.98 -25.93 -40.65
CA SER A 193 12.15 -25.14 -41.06
C SER A 193 13.39 -25.98 -41.39
N ASP A 194 13.39 -27.26 -41.01
CA ASP A 194 14.53 -28.19 -41.19
C ASP A 194 14.40 -29.14 -42.40
N ILE A 195 13.36 -28.99 -43.23
CA ILE A 195 13.23 -29.80 -44.47
C ILE A 195 14.06 -29.15 -45.58
N VAL A 196 15.36 -29.44 -45.60
CA VAL A 196 16.20 -29.26 -46.80
C VAL A 196 15.79 -30.33 -47.81
N LEU A 197 15.06 -29.92 -48.85
CA LEU A 197 14.73 -30.77 -49.99
C LEU A 197 16.03 -31.24 -50.68
N PRO A 198 16.26 -32.54 -50.88
CA PRO A 198 17.45 -33.02 -51.57
C PRO A 198 17.41 -32.64 -53.06
N ASP A 199 18.43 -31.91 -53.50
CA ASP A 199 18.63 -31.51 -54.88
C ASP A 199 18.88 -32.72 -55.79
N SER A 200 18.04 -32.83 -56.82
CA SER A 200 18.31 -33.41 -58.15
C SER A 200 18.54 -34.93 -58.30
N ILE A 201 17.64 -35.53 -59.09
CA ILE A 201 17.72 -36.87 -59.70
C ILE A 201 18.75 -36.84 -60.86
N PRO A 202 19.72 -37.77 -60.95
CA PRO A 202 20.65 -37.79 -62.07
C PRO A 202 20.03 -38.44 -63.31
N ASN A 203 20.06 -37.68 -64.38
CA ASN A 203 19.68 -38.04 -65.73
C ASN A 203 20.71 -39.04 -66.31
N SER A 204 20.31 -40.29 -66.58
CA SER A 204 21.11 -41.23 -67.36
C SER A 204 20.32 -41.69 -68.58
N GLY A 205 20.76 -41.21 -69.75
CA GLY A 205 20.33 -41.74 -71.02
C GLY A 205 21.08 -43.05 -71.33
N SER A 206 20.34 -44.07 -71.73
CA SER A 206 20.89 -45.18 -72.51
C SER A 206 19.84 -45.67 -73.51
N SER A 207 20.21 -45.49 -74.78
CA SER A 207 19.66 -46.12 -75.98
C SER A 207 19.53 -47.65 -75.85
N GLY A 208 18.54 -48.25 -76.51
CA GLY A 208 18.44 -49.71 -76.67
C GLY A 208 17.08 -50.23 -77.15
N THR A 209 16.93 -50.27 -78.48
CA THR A 209 15.95 -50.97 -79.33
C THR A 209 15.53 -52.40 -78.93
N MET A 210 14.24 -52.72 -79.19
CA MET A 210 13.63 -53.95 -79.76
C MET A 210 13.92 -55.33 -79.08
N ASP A 211 13.05 -56.34 -79.02
CA ASP A 211 11.99 -56.83 -79.92
C ASP A 211 10.99 -57.76 -79.17
N GLU A 212 9.91 -58.11 -79.89
CA GLU A 212 8.90 -59.19 -79.74
C GLU A 212 9.32 -60.42 -78.89
N ILE A 213 8.45 -61.11 -78.14
CA ILE A 213 7.17 -61.80 -78.46
C ILE A 213 6.30 -61.89 -77.21
#